data_AF-A0A4R9VBU1-F1
#
_entry.id   AF-A0A4R9VBU1-F1
#
_cell.length_a   1.000
_cell.length_b   1.000
_cell.length_c   1.000
_cell.angle_alpha   90.00
_cell.angle_beta   90.00
_cell.angle_gamma   90.00
#
_symmetry.space_group_name_H-M   'P 1'
#
loop_
_entity.id
_entity.type
_entity.pdbx_description
1 polymer ?
#
loop_
_entity_poly.entity_id
_entity_poly.type
_entity_poly.pdbx_seq_one_letter_code
_entity_poly.pdbx_strand_id
1 'polypeptide(L)'
;FFEPISQVSQKLNILQQALVSASRVFTLIDDDTYEPEQQPVPSYTIKEGKIEFREVSFSYDGKTDVLKNINFTVNPGEMVALVGHTGSGKSS
;
A
#
# COMPACT_ATOMS: atom_id res chain seq x y z
N PHE A 1 -40.37 26.12 27.99
CA PHE A 1 -39.88 25.45 29.22
C PHE A 1 -39.11 24.14 28.95
N PHE A 2 -39.44 23.30 27.96
CA PHE A 2 -38.70 22.04 27.69
C PHE A 2 -37.62 22.12 26.58
N GLU A 3 -37.49 23.24 25.88
CA GLU A 3 -36.48 23.46 24.82
C GLU A 3 -35.03 23.17 25.21
N PRO A 4 -34.53 23.60 26.40
CA PRO A 4 -33.14 23.35 26.77
C PRO A 4 -32.82 21.85 26.89
N ILE A 5 -33.78 21.04 27.36
CA ILE A 5 -33.61 19.59 27.50
C ILE A 5 -33.56 18.92 26.13
N SER A 6 -34.40 19.38 25.20
CA SER A 6 -34.38 18.90 23.81
C SER A 6 -33.05 19.24 23.11
N GLN A 7 -32.52 20.44 23.32
CA GLN A 7 -31.22 20.87 22.78
C GLN A 7 -30.05 20.06 23.34
N VAL A 8 -30.07 19.70 24.63
CA VAL A 8 -29.04 18.83 25.22
C VAL A 8 -29.10 17.43 24.59
N SER A 9 -30.29 16.86 24.43
CA SER A 9 -30.47 15.55 23.78
C SER A 9 -29.96 15.55 22.33
N GLN A 10 -30.23 16.61 21.56
CA GLN A 10 -29.67 16.77 20.21
C GLN A 10 -28.15 16.92 20.20
N LYS A 11 -27.57 17.65 21.16
CA LYS A 11 -26.11 17.79 21.30
C LYS A 11 -25.42 16.49 21.69
N LEU A 12 -26.08 15.57 22.41
CA LEU A 12 -25.54 14.26 22.73
C LEU A 12 -25.30 13.41 21.47
N ASN A 13 -26.18 13.50 20.47
CA ASN A 13 -25.97 12.82 19.19
C ASN A 13 -24.77 13.37 18.43
N ILE A 14 -24.60 14.69 18.43
CA ILE A 14 -23.45 15.35 17.80
C ILE A 14 -22.14 14.96 18.50
N LEU A 15 -22.14 14.90 19.84
CA LEU A 15 -20.97 14.44 20.61
C LEU A 15 -20.61 12.99 20.31
N GLN A 16 -21.58 12.10 20.25
CA GLN A 16 -21.35 10.70 19.88
C GLN A 16 -20.74 10.58 18.47
N GLN A 17 -21.26 11.33 17.50
CA GLN A 17 -20.73 11.36 16.14
C GLN A 17 -19.31 11.94 16.08
N ALA A 18 -19.04 12.99 16.87
CA ALA A 18 -17.72 13.58 16.98
C ALA A 18 -16.70 12.59 17.54
N LEU A 19 -17.06 11.82 18.59
CA LEU A 19 -16.19 10.80 19.17
C LEU A 19 -15.87 9.67 18.17
N VAL A 20 -16.85 9.17 17.43
CA VAL A 20 -16.62 8.13 16.41
C VAL A 20 -15.75 8.65 15.27
N SER A 21 -15.98 9.88 14.82
CA SER A 21 -15.17 10.51 13.76
C SER A 21 -13.74 10.73 14.22
N ALA A 22 -13.55 11.24 15.45
CA ALA A 22 -12.24 11.41 16.05
C ALA A 22 -11.50 10.06 16.16
N SER A 23 -12.18 9.01 16.62
CA SER A 23 -11.59 7.67 16.70
C SER A 23 -11.06 7.20 15.34
N ARG A 24 -11.80 7.39 14.24
CA ARG A 24 -11.34 7.00 12.90
C ARG A 24 -10.14 7.79 12.43
N VAL A 25 -10.10 9.10 12.72
CA VAL A 25 -8.95 9.95 12.40
C VAL A 25 -7.71 9.48 13.15
N PHE A 26 -7.84 9.18 14.45
CA PHE A 26 -6.73 8.63 15.23
C PHE A 26 -6.30 7.25 14.72
N THR A 27 -7.23 6.37 14.32
CA THR A 27 -6.88 5.09 13.70
C THR A 27 -6.01 5.25 12.45
N LEU A 28 -6.28 6.26 11.62
CA LEU A 28 -5.47 6.52 10.41
C LEU A 28 -4.11 7.14 10.72
N ILE A 29 -4.03 7.98 11.78
CA ILE A 29 -2.77 8.60 12.21
C ILE A 29 -1.84 7.56 12.86
N ASP A 30 -2.42 6.63 13.63
CA ASP A 30 -1.72 5.54 14.31
C ASP A 30 -1.52 4.31 13.40
N ASP A 31 -1.80 4.43 12.09
CA ASP A 31 -1.61 3.34 11.14
C ASP A 31 -0.12 3.21 10.77
N ASP A 32 0.51 2.13 11.22
CA ASP A 32 1.92 1.81 10.97
C ASP A 32 2.17 1.15 9.60
N THR A 33 1.17 1.06 8.71
CA THR A 33 1.35 0.60 7.32
C THR A 33 2.06 1.65 6.46
N TYR A 34 3.30 1.98 6.82
CA TYR A 34 4.17 2.79 6.00
C TYR A 34 4.65 2.01 4.78
N GLU A 35 4.85 2.72 3.67
CA GLU A 35 5.66 2.19 2.57
C GLU A 35 7.00 1.72 3.13
N PRO A 36 7.55 0.59 2.65
CA PRO A 36 8.81 0.06 3.15
C PRO A 36 9.87 1.17 3.18
N GLU A 37 10.56 1.29 4.32
CA GLU A 37 11.55 2.34 4.53
C GLU A 37 12.50 2.45 3.33
N GLN A 38 12.40 3.57 2.62
CA GLN A 38 13.33 3.86 1.55
C GLN A 38 14.64 4.26 2.21
N GLN A 39 15.62 3.34 2.21
CA GLN A 39 16.97 3.69 2.63
C GLN A 39 17.42 4.92 1.84
N PRO A 40 18.08 5.91 2.48
CA PRO A 40 18.59 7.08 1.78
C PRO A 40 19.60 6.61 0.73
N VAL A 41 19.12 6.49 -0.50
CA VAL A 41 19.89 6.01 -1.63
C VAL A 41 20.70 7.17 -2.18
N PRO A 42 22.03 7.01 -2.38
CA PRO A 42 22.79 7.99 -3.16
C PRO A 42 22.13 8.13 -4.53
N SER A 43 22.24 9.31 -5.15
CA SER A 43 21.68 9.57 -6.47
C SER A 43 22.24 8.57 -7.50
N TYR A 44 21.50 7.48 -7.74
CA TYR A 44 21.88 6.48 -8.72
C TYR A 44 21.59 7.04 -10.11
N THR A 45 22.64 7.22 -10.89
CA THR A 45 22.52 7.47 -12.33
C THR A 45 22.53 6.13 -13.04
N ILE A 46 21.47 5.82 -13.79
CA ILE A 46 21.42 4.62 -14.62
C ILE A 46 22.41 4.81 -15.78
N LYS A 47 23.44 3.97 -15.85
CA LYS A 47 24.48 4.03 -16.89
C LYS A 47 24.20 3.10 -18.08
N GLU A 48 23.93 1.84 -17.78
CA GLU A 48 23.90 0.78 -18.80
C GLU A 48 22.48 0.30 -19.13
N GLY A 49 21.49 0.49 -18.23
CA GLY A 49 20.11 0.07 -18.49
C GLY A 49 19.87 -1.45 -18.47
N LYS A 50 20.83 -2.23 -17.96
CA LYS A 50 20.67 -3.67 -17.70
C LYS A 50 19.75 -3.88 -16.49
N ILE A 51 18.76 -4.75 -16.63
CA ILE A 51 17.81 -5.11 -15.56
C ILE A 51 18.00 -6.58 -15.23
N GLU A 52 18.06 -6.92 -13.94
CA GLU A 52 18.27 -8.30 -13.50
C GLU A 52 17.36 -8.63 -12.32
N PHE A 53 16.60 -9.71 -12.46
CA PHE A 53 15.81 -10.31 -11.41
C PHE A 53 16.57 -11.55 -10.92
N ARG A 54 16.87 -11.59 -9.63
CA ARG A 54 17.54 -12.72 -8.96
C ARG A 54 16.68 -13.23 -7.84
N GLU A 55 16.27 -14.49 -7.95
CA GLU A 55 15.50 -15.24 -6.95
C GLU A 55 14.26 -14.50 -6.42
N VAL A 56 13.61 -13.73 -7.29
CA VAL A 56 12.51 -12.84 -6.88
C VAL A 56 11.25 -13.65 -6.61
N SER A 57 10.70 -13.52 -5.40
CA SER A 57 9.40 -14.07 -5.00
C SER A 57 8.55 -12.96 -4.40
N PHE A 58 7.24 -12.99 -4.65
CA PHE A 58 6.32 -11.95 -4.22
C PHE A 58 4.96 -12.52 -3.83
N SER A 59 4.42 -12.01 -2.73
CA SER A 59 3.09 -12.35 -2.19
C SER A 59 2.42 -11.09 -1.62
N TYR A 60 1.13 -10.90 -1.91
CA TYR A 60 0.34 -9.78 -1.38
C TYR A 60 0.00 -9.94 0.11
N ASP A 61 -0.27 -11.17 0.53
CA ASP A 61 -0.75 -11.49 1.89
C ASP A 61 0.32 -12.22 2.73
N GLY A 62 1.51 -12.43 2.16
CA GLY A 62 2.58 -13.22 2.74
C GLY A 62 2.29 -14.72 2.84
N LYS A 63 1.18 -15.20 2.27
CA LYS A 63 0.75 -16.61 2.35
C LYS A 63 0.75 -17.28 0.99
N THR A 64 0.28 -16.56 -0.04
CA THR A 64 0.16 -17.09 -1.39
C THR A 64 1.14 -16.37 -2.30
N ASP A 65 2.17 -17.09 -2.75
CA ASP A 65 3.14 -16.55 -3.68
C ASP A 65 2.53 -16.40 -5.08
N VAL A 66 2.56 -15.16 -5.57
CA VAL A 66 2.18 -14.77 -6.93
C VAL A 66 3.37 -14.93 -7.87
N LEU A 67 4.56 -14.48 -7.44
CA LEU A 67 5.83 -14.73 -8.12
C LEU A 67 6.65 -15.72 -7.29
N LYS A 68 7.22 -16.73 -7.94
CA LYS A 68 7.97 -17.81 -7.30
C LYS A 68 9.34 -17.95 -7.96
N ASN A 69 10.39 -17.56 -7.24
CA ASN A 69 11.79 -17.73 -7.63
C ASN A 69 12.08 -17.36 -9.11
N ILE A 70 11.73 -16.12 -9.47
CA ILE A 70 11.90 -15.60 -10.82
C ILE A 70 13.33 -15.11 -11.02
N ASN A 71 13.97 -15.61 -12.09
CA ASN A 71 15.35 -15.30 -12.46
C ASN A 71 15.42 -14.97 -13.96
N PHE A 72 15.71 -13.72 -14.31
CA PHE A 72 15.96 -13.32 -15.70
C PHE A 72 16.78 -12.04 -15.78
N THR A 73 17.37 -11.81 -16.94
CA THR A 73 18.15 -10.61 -17.25
C THR A 73 17.64 -10.00 -18.53
N VAL A 74 17.45 -8.68 -18.53
CA VAL A 74 17.13 -7.88 -19.72
C VAL A 74 18.34 -7.02 -20.04
N ASN A 75 18.90 -7.21 -21.23
CA ASN A 75 20.05 -6.46 -21.69
C ASN A 75 19.64 -5.09 -22.24
N PRO A 76 20.57 -4.13 -22.33
CA PRO A 76 20.27 -2.81 -22.87
C PRO A 76 19.76 -2.90 -24.32
N GLY A 77 18.60 -2.29 -24.58
CA GLY A 77 17.95 -2.33 -25.90
C GLY A 77 17.15 -3.60 -26.19
N GLU A 78 17.10 -4.55 -25.27
CA GLU A 78 16.29 -5.77 -25.40
C GLU A 78 14.81 -5.48 -25.08
N MET A 79 13.90 -6.02 -25.90
CA MET A 79 12.47 -5.95 -25.67
C MET A 79 11.98 -7.29 -25.15
N VAL A 80 11.42 -7.30 -23.95
CA VAL A 80 10.85 -8.48 -23.30
C VAL A 80 9.36 -8.26 -23.08
N ALA A 81 8.56 -9.29 -23.34
CA ALA A 81 7.12 -9.29 -23.10
C ALA A 81 6.78 -10.21 -21.93
N LEU A 82 6.01 -9.71 -20.96
CA LEU A 82 5.50 -10.49 -19.85
C LEU A 82 4.09 -11.02 -20.19
N VAL A 83 3.96 -12.34 -20.31
CA VAL A 83 2.70 -13.02 -20.66
C VAL A 83 2.27 -13.99 -19.57
N GLY A 84 0.96 -14.23 -19.44
CA GLY A 84 0.40 -15.13 -18.43
C GLY A 84 -1.11 -15.01 -18.29
N HIS A 85 -1.75 -15.98 -17.64
CA HIS A 85 -3.20 -15.98 -17.37
C HIS A 85 -3.61 -14.85 -16.40
N THR A 86 -4.90 -14.51 -16.36
CA THR A 86 -5.43 -13.56 -15.36
C THR A 86 -5.04 -14.01 -13.95
N GLY A 87 -4.56 -13.07 -13.12
CA GLY A 87 -4.06 -13.38 -11.77
C GLY A 87 -2.62 -13.91 -11.68
N SER A 88 -1.88 -14.03 -12.79
CA SER A 88 -0.48 -14.51 -12.79
C SER A 88 0.57 -13.50 -12.31
N GLY A 89 0.16 -12.35 -11.75
CA GLY A 89 1.11 -11.33 -11.28
C GLY A 89 1.75 -10.46 -12.36
N LYS A 90 1.09 -10.22 -13.51
CA LYS A 90 1.63 -9.30 -14.54
C LYS A 90 1.54 -7.82 -14.18
N SER A 91 0.57 -7.45 -13.35
CA SER A 91 0.29 -6.07 -12.92
C SER A 91 0.76 -5.80 -11.49
N SER A 92 1.33 -6.82 -10.86
CA SER A 92 1.85 -6.82 -9.50
C SER A 92 3.36 -6.71 -9.59
#